data_AF-A0AAQ4F5W6-F1
#
_entry.id   AF-A0AAQ4F5W6-F1
#
_cell.length_a   1.000
_cell.length_b   1.000
_cell.length_c   1.000
_cell.angle_alpha   90.00
_cell.angle_beta   90.00
_cell.angle_gamma   90.00
#
_symmetry.space_group_name_H-M   'P 1'
#
loop_
_entity.id
_entity.type
_entity.pdbx_description
1 polymer ?
#
loop_
_entity_poly.entity_id
_entity_poly.type
_entity_poly.pdbx_seq_one_letter_code
_entity_poly.pdbx_strand_id
1 'polypeptide(L)' 'MELVRRSKNFSVAESDALITLWSDPETQKKFDSAYRHSVIWEMIANKLRMHGYERSSIDCKTKINNLKATYFKFRRIYSA' A
#
# COMPACT_ATOMS: atom_id res chain seq x y z
N MET A 1 -16.92 -17.24 1.52
CA MET A 1 -16.78 -16.17 0.50
C MET A 1 -16.42 -14.91 1.24
N GLU A 2 -15.19 -14.41 1.11
CA GLU A 2 -14.82 -13.10 1.65
C GLU A 2 -15.68 -12.04 0.95
N LEU A 3 -16.59 -11.43 1.72
CA LEU A 3 -17.35 -10.28 1.28
C LEU A 3 -16.32 -9.21 0.89
N VAL A 4 -16.29 -8.82 -0.39
CA VAL A 4 -15.47 -7.70 -0.88
C VAL A 4 -16.05 -6.42 -0.25
N ARG A 5 -15.68 -6.17 1.00
CA ARG A 5 -16.04 -4.97 1.74
C ARG A 5 -15.30 -3.84 1.02
N ARG A 6 -16.02 -2.93 0.36
CA ARG A 6 -15.43 -1.69 -0.14
C ARG A 6 -14.74 -1.01 1.04
N SER A 7 -13.41 -0.95 0.98
CA SER A 7 -12.57 -0.41 2.03
C SER A 7 -13.02 1.01 2.40
N LYS A 8 -13.16 1.30 3.70
CA LYS A 8 -13.32 2.69 4.17
C LYS A 8 -12.20 3.56 3.57
N ASN A 9 -12.47 4.80 3.21
CA ASN A 9 -11.42 5.68 2.69
C ASN A 9 -10.22 5.70 3.66
N PHE A 10 -9.00 5.55 3.13
CA PHE A 10 -7.80 5.71 3.93
C PHE A 10 -7.69 7.17 4.36
N SER A 11 -7.51 7.42 5.66
CA SER A 11 -7.23 8.78 6.14
C SER A 11 -5.87 9.27 5.64
N VAL A 12 -5.57 10.55 5.81
CA VAL A 12 -4.25 11.10 5.45
C VAL A 12 -3.16 10.44 6.27
N ALA A 13 -3.30 10.38 7.59
CA ALA A 13 -2.34 9.75 8.49
C ALA A 13 -2.16 8.25 8.21
N GLU A 14 -3.24 7.54 7.88
CA GLU A 14 -3.19 6.12 7.51
C GLU A 14 -2.51 5.92 6.15
N SER A 15 -2.78 6.79 5.18
CA SER A 15 -2.13 6.76 3.87
C SER A 15 -0.64 7.05 4.00
N ASP A 16 -0.25 8.01 4.84
CA ASP A 16 1.13 8.36 5.14
C ASP A 16 1.88 7.16 5.75
N ALA A 17 1.33 6.58 6.83
CA ALA A 17 1.90 5.37 7.44
C ALA A 17 2.04 4.21 6.45
N LEU A 18 1.05 3.99 5.58
CA LEU A 18 1.12 2.96 4.54
C LEU A 18 2.22 3.26 3.51
N ILE A 19 2.35 4.52 3.07
CA ILE A 19 3.40 4.93 2.13
C ILE A 19 4.77 4.72 2.77
N THR A 20 4.98 5.16 4.03
CA THR A 20 6.24 4.99 4.75
C THR A 20 6.64 3.53 4.85
N LEU A 21 5.72 2.66 5.26
CA LEU A 21 5.96 1.22 5.37
C LEU A 21 6.26 0.58 4.01
N TRP A 22 5.59 1.03 2.95
CA TRP A 22 5.83 0.51 1.61
C TRP A 22 7.15 1.01 1.01
N SER A 23 7.48 2.30 1.18
CA SER A 23 8.68 2.94 0.62
C SER A 23 9.97 2.59 1.36
N ASP A 24 9.86 1.95 2.52
CA ASP A 24 10.98 1.45 3.30
C ASP A 24 11.97 0.63 2.44
N PRO A 25 13.29 0.97 2.44
CA PRO A 25 14.27 0.32 1.56
C PRO A 25 14.36 -1.19 1.74
N GLU A 26 14.24 -1.70 2.98
CA GLU A 26 14.27 -3.14 3.23
C GLU A 26 13.02 -3.83 2.66
N THR A 27 11.87 -3.17 2.75
CA THR A 27 10.62 -3.62 2.15
C THR A 27 10.70 -3.63 0.63
N GLN A 28 11.28 -2.60 0.00
CA GLN A 28 11.52 -2.57 -1.45
C GLN A 28 12.50 -3.65 -1.90
N LYS A 29 13.58 -3.91 -1.15
CA LYS A 29 14.51 -5.02 -1.42
C LYS A 29 13.84 -6.39 -1.37
N LYS A 30 12.89 -6.58 -0.46
CA LYS A 30 12.04 -7.79 -0.43
C LYS A 30 11.18 -7.90 -1.67
N PHE A 31 10.60 -6.79 -2.15
CA PHE A 31 9.83 -6.79 -3.41
C PHE A 31 10.69 -7.14 -4.62
N ASP A 32 11.95 -6.68 -4.65
CA ASP A 32 12.86 -6.97 -5.77
C ASP A 32 13.29 -8.44 -5.81
N SER A 33 13.54 -9.03 -4.64
CA SER A 33 14.05 -10.41 -4.51
C SER A 33 12.98 -11.50 -4.45
N ALA A 34 11.73 -11.18 -4.09
CA ALA A 34 10.72 -12.19 -3.78
C ALA A 34 9.75 -12.45 -4.94
N TYR A 35 9.57 -13.73 -5.28
CA TYR A 35 8.53 -14.16 -6.25
C TYR A 35 7.10 -13.97 -5.72
N ARG A 36 6.89 -14.07 -4.39
CA ARG A 36 5.54 -14.00 -3.77
C ARG A 36 5.33 -12.69 -3.02
N HIS A 37 4.95 -11.65 -3.75
CA HIS A 37 4.63 -10.34 -3.18
C HIS A 37 3.49 -10.36 -2.15
N SER A 38 2.61 -11.38 -2.16
CA SER A 38 1.51 -11.50 -1.20
C SER A 38 2.00 -11.51 0.25
N VAL A 39 3.12 -12.19 0.54
CA VAL A 39 3.71 -12.26 1.89
C VAL A 39 4.18 -10.89 2.36
N ILE A 40 4.71 -10.08 1.44
CA ILE A 40 5.18 -8.72 1.75
C ILE A 40 3.99 -7.80 2.05
N TRP A 41 2.90 -7.93 1.28
CA TRP A 41 1.67 -7.17 1.55
C TRP A 41 1.01 -7.57 2.89
N GLU A 42 1.05 -8.84 3.26
CA GLU A 42 0.62 -9.31 4.60
C GLU A 42 1.48 -8.71 5.71
N MET A 43 2.81 -8.69 5.53
CA MET A 43 3.73 -8.03 6.46
C MET A 43 3.41 -6.54 6.62
N ILE A 44 3.16 -5.82 5.52
CA ILE A 44 2.77 -4.40 5.55
C ILE A 44 1.45 -4.22 6.30
N ALA A 45 0.42 -5.03 5.99
CA ALA A 45 -0.88 -4.94 6.65
C ALA A 45 -0.78 -5.21 8.16
N ASN A 46 0.04 -6.17 8.58
CA ASN A 46 0.30 -6.44 9.99
C ASN A 46 0.97 -5.26 10.68
N LYS A 47 2.00 -4.65 10.06
CA LYS A 47 2.62 -3.44 10.61
C LYS A 47 1.62 -2.29 10.72
N LEU A 48 0.79 -2.08 9.70
CA LEU A 48 -0.26 -1.05 9.73
C LEU A 48 -1.25 -1.27 10.88
N ARG A 49 -1.60 -2.54 11.16
CA ARG A 49 -2.44 -2.93 12.31
C ARG A 49 -1.76 -2.66 13.64
N MET A 50 -0.44 -2.85 13.76
CA MET A 50 0.31 -2.47 14.95
C MET A 50 0.30 -0.96 15.21
N HIS A 51 0.15 -0.15 14.16
CA HIS A 51 -0.07 1.30 14.26
C HIS A 51 -1.55 1.68 14.54
N GLY A 52 -2.44 0.70 14.75
CA GLY A 52 -3.85 0.92 15.07
C GLY A 52 -4.78 0.97 13.86
N TYR A 53 -4.29 0.68 12.65
CA TYR A 53 -5.09 0.73 11.43
C TYR A 53 -5.45 -0.69 10.94
N GLU A 54 -6.72 -1.06 11.06
CA GLU A 54 -7.20 -2.38 10.65
C GLU A 54 -7.44 -2.46 9.14
N ARG A 55 -6.42 -2.87 8.38
CA ARG A 55 -6.50 -3.11 6.93
C ARG A 55 -6.04 -4.51 6.55
N SER A 56 -6.58 -5.03 5.44
CA SER A 56 -6.06 -6.25 4.81
C SER A 56 -4.91 -5.93 3.86
N SER A 57 -4.13 -6.95 3.49
CA SER A 57 -3.08 -6.84 2.47
C SER A 57 -3.61 -6.39 1.12
N ILE A 58 -4.83 -6.81 0.76
CA ILE A 58 -5.50 -6.43 -0.49
C ILE A 58 -5.86 -4.94 -0.49
N ASP A 59 -6.35 -4.42 0.64
CA ASP A 59 -6.63 -2.99 0.80
C ASP A 59 -5.37 -2.15 0.64
N CYS A 60 -4.29 -2.56 1.32
CA CYS A 60 -2.99 -1.89 1.26
C CYS A 60 -2.44 -1.85 -0.18
N LYS A 61 -2.44 -3.00 -0.86
CA LYS A 61 -2.00 -3.13 -2.25
C LYS A 61 -2.82 -2.23 -3.18
N THR A 62 -4.14 -2.26 -3.05
CA THR A 62 -5.05 -1.46 -3.89
C THR A 62 -4.79 0.03 -3.69
N LYS A 63 -4.65 0.47 -2.43
CA LYS A 63 -4.37 1.87 -2.09
C LYS A 63 -3.04 2.35 -2.69
N ILE A 64 -1.96 1.58 -2.54
CA ILE A 64 -0.66 1.91 -3.13
C ILE A 64 -0.73 1.97 -4.66
N ASN A 65 -1.38 1.01 -5.30
CA ASN A 65 -1.53 1.02 -6.77
C ASN A 65 -2.29 2.26 -7.25
N ASN A 66 -3.36 2.64 -6.57
CA ASN A 66 -4.11 3.85 -6.88
C ASN A 66 -3.28 5.12 -6.67
N LEU A 67 -2.51 5.19 -5.58
CA LEU A 67 -1.60 6.32 -5.33
C LEU A 67 -0.54 6.44 -6.43
N LYS A 68 0.09 5.33 -6.82
CA LYS A 68 1.05 5.30 -7.94
C LYS A 68 0.41 5.75 -9.24
N ALA A 69 -0.77 5.23 -9.58
CA ALA A 69 -1.49 5.60 -10.80
C ALA A 69 -1.81 7.10 -10.84
N THR A 70 -2.31 7.65 -9.73
CA THR A 70 -2.58 9.09 -9.59
C THR A 70 -1.29 9.91 -9.73
N TYR A 71 -0.22 9.53 -9.04
CA TYR A 71 1.08 10.21 -9.14
C TYR A 71 1.61 10.22 -10.58
N PHE A 72 1.62 9.07 -11.26
CA PHE A 72 2.09 9.00 -12.64
C PHE A 72 1.20 9.78 -13.61
N LYS A 73 -0.12 9.81 -13.39
CA LYS A 73 -1.05 10.63 -14.16
C LYS A 73 -0.69 12.12 -14.05
N PHE A 74 -0.54 12.62 -12.83
CA PHE A 74 -0.16 14.03 -12.62
C PHE A 74 1.25 14.32 -13.12
N ARG A 75 2.21 13.43 -12.87
CA ARG A 75 3.59 13.59 -13.37
C ARG A 75 3.61 13.78 -14.89
N ARG A 76 2.81 13.00 -15.64
CA ARG A 76 2.71 13.13 -17.10
C ARG A 76 2.06 14.44 -17.56
N ILE A 77 1.09 14.95 -16.80
CA ILE A 77 0.40 16.22 -17.11
C ILE A 77 1.33 17.42 -16.87
N TYR A 78 2.10 17.40 -15.78
CA TYR A 78 2.97 18.52 -15.40
C TYR A 78 4.38 18.43 -16.00
N SER A 79 4.74 17.32 -16.65
CA SER A 79 5.99 17.17 -17.42
C SER A 79 5.83 17.50 -18.91
N ALA A 80 4.65 17.94 -19.34
CA ALA A 80 4.33 18.40 -20.68
C ALA A 80 4.24 19.93 -20.69
#